data_AF-A0A928I4E4-F1
#
_entry.id   AF-A0A928I4E4-F1
#
_cell.length_a   1.000
_cell.length_b   1.000
_cell.length_c   1.000
_cell.angle_alpha   90.00
_cell.angle_beta   90.00
_cell.angle_gamma   90.00
#
_symmetry.space_group_name_H-M   'P 1'
#
loop_
_entity.id
_entity.type
_entity.pdbx_description
1 polymer ?
#
loop_
_entity_poly.entity_id
_entity_poly.type
_entity_poly.pdbx_seq_one_letter_code
_entity_poly.pdbx_strand_id
1 'polypeptide(L)'
;MMKTLKKILPLALVLCLCLGTLLLAACTKPETPEEPEVPAEKKNFAITVVDQNGAPVEGAKIHFYDASVTEKGNATTNAAGIVMIELEAVAYNIVVDAPTGYTAEASYSLPAGTTVMTITLQKADTRPVYTVTVKDMYGDPIAGLDIQMCVPEGNCVLGPTTDATGTSKVTVPAVDSYYVTFPNSAAFSKQYLFEEKYYFEENAQTIEITLYPNNTPDGTAERPFVFTGEPYTVTLPAGSSTYFIGFGIYNCDFTATGFVGGKLTCGSLAVTAEANGTLTATMPMPAPGAAGNTPVSFVLENTGSAAATVTFHIQSKPGTSGNPIALTDLTAPLTVEVKEGAAFYYTYTATAAGTLTASCTDARSNITLNNLTSSRYGNASDGAASTTMTVNVGDTVQIIIGTVAAEGKNNVTLTVTLSVA
;
A
#
# COMPACT_ATOMS: atom_id res chain seq x y z
N MET A 1 41.39 -62.89 -48.37
CA MET A 1 42.65 -62.09 -48.28
C MET A 1 42.73 -61.13 -47.07
N MET A 2 41.73 -60.95 -46.20
CA MET A 2 41.76 -59.89 -45.15
C MET A 2 42.45 -60.24 -43.81
N LYS A 3 42.92 -61.47 -43.57
CA LYS A 3 43.45 -61.86 -42.24
C LYS A 3 44.91 -61.45 -41.96
N THR A 4 45.71 -61.12 -42.98
CA THR A 4 47.12 -60.71 -42.81
C THR A 4 47.30 -59.21 -42.55
N LEU A 5 46.35 -58.36 -42.96
CA LEU A 5 46.49 -56.90 -42.87
C LEU A 5 46.55 -56.37 -41.42
N LYS A 6 45.87 -57.04 -40.47
CA LYS A 6 45.87 -56.65 -39.05
C LYS A 6 47.22 -56.75 -38.34
N LYS A 7 48.23 -57.45 -38.90
CA LYS A 7 49.56 -57.59 -38.28
C LYS A 7 50.60 -56.57 -38.74
N ILE A 8 50.35 -55.87 -39.86
CA ILE A 8 51.32 -54.93 -40.45
C ILE A 8 51.08 -53.49 -39.96
N LEU A 9 49.82 -53.14 -39.68
CA LEU A 9 49.41 -51.80 -39.26
C LEU A 9 50.14 -51.23 -38.01
N PRO A 10 50.36 -51.98 -36.90
CA PRO A 10 51.05 -51.42 -35.73
C PRO A 10 52.54 -51.16 -35.99
N LEU A 11 53.19 -51.96 -36.86
CA LEU A 11 54.60 -51.78 -37.19
C LEU A 11 54.84 -50.52 -38.04
N ALA A 12 53.93 -50.25 -38.98
CA ALA A 12 53.96 -49.03 -39.78
C ALA A 12 53.73 -47.76 -38.93
N LEU A 13 52.82 -47.83 -37.93
CA LEU A 13 52.55 -46.69 -37.04
C LEU A 13 53.76 -46.34 -36.17
N VAL A 14 54.42 -47.35 -35.58
CA VAL A 14 55.63 -47.16 -34.76
C VAL A 14 56.80 -46.63 -35.59
N LEU A 15 57.01 -47.13 -36.81
CA LEU A 15 58.05 -46.64 -37.70
C LEU A 15 57.83 -45.17 -38.11
N CYS A 16 56.57 -44.77 -38.31
CA CYS A 16 56.20 -43.39 -38.62
C CYS A 16 56.42 -42.45 -37.42
N LEU A 17 56.11 -42.91 -36.20
CA LEU A 17 56.37 -42.14 -34.97
C LEU A 17 57.86 -41.87 -34.74
N CYS A 18 58.71 -42.88 -34.96
CA CYS A 18 60.17 -42.75 -34.81
C CYS A 18 60.82 -41.84 -35.87
N LEU A 19 60.28 -41.79 -37.09
CA LEU A 19 60.76 -40.85 -38.12
C LEU A 19 60.36 -39.40 -37.82
N GLY A 20 59.20 -39.17 -37.19
CA GLY A 20 58.77 -37.84 -36.76
C GLY A 20 59.70 -37.20 -35.73
N THR A 21 60.21 -37.98 -34.77
CA THR A 21 61.11 -37.50 -33.72
C THR A 21 62.51 -37.08 -34.21
N LEU A 22 62.95 -37.55 -35.40
CA LEU A 22 64.28 -37.24 -35.94
C LEU A 22 64.34 -35.95 -36.76
N LEU A 23 63.20 -35.39 -37.19
CA LEU A 23 63.17 -34.16 -38.00
C LEU A 23 63.07 -32.85 -37.19
N LEU A 24 62.69 -32.89 -35.91
CA LEU A 24 62.60 -31.68 -35.07
C LEU A 24 63.94 -31.23 -34.45
N ALA A 25 65.01 -32.02 -34.56
CA ALA A 25 66.30 -31.73 -33.91
C ALA A 25 67.22 -30.78 -34.70
N ALA A 26 66.83 -30.33 -35.90
CA ALA A 26 67.74 -29.66 -36.85
C ALA A 26 67.43 -28.16 -37.11
N CYS A 27 66.56 -27.54 -36.31
CA CYS A 27 66.21 -26.12 -36.48
C CYS A 27 66.06 -25.38 -35.14
N THR A 28 67.02 -25.56 -34.22
CA THR A 28 67.23 -24.59 -33.15
C THR A 28 67.70 -23.28 -33.78
N LYS A 29 66.78 -22.32 -33.86
CA LYS A 29 67.09 -20.92 -34.21
C LYS A 29 68.30 -20.49 -33.36
N PRO A 30 69.36 -19.91 -33.93
CA PRO A 30 70.53 -19.52 -33.16
C PRO A 30 70.08 -18.60 -32.03
N GLU A 31 70.46 -18.97 -30.80
CA GLU A 31 70.23 -18.17 -29.60
C GLU A 31 70.81 -16.79 -29.87
N THR A 32 69.93 -15.83 -30.11
CA THR A 32 70.32 -14.42 -30.20
C THR A 32 70.78 -14.08 -28.80
N PRO A 33 72.04 -13.61 -28.60
CA PRO A 33 72.55 -13.34 -27.27
C PRO A 33 71.54 -12.50 -26.51
N GLU A 34 71.09 -12.99 -25.35
CA GLU A 34 70.13 -12.28 -24.51
C GLU A 34 70.75 -10.92 -24.17
N GLU A 35 70.23 -9.87 -24.81
CA GLU A 35 70.65 -8.51 -24.56
C GLU A 35 70.37 -8.23 -23.09
N PRO A 36 71.38 -7.85 -22.28
CA PRO A 36 71.26 -7.85 -20.84
C PRO A 36 70.08 -6.97 -20.43
N GLU A 37 69.05 -7.59 -19.84
CA GLU A 37 67.81 -6.91 -19.47
C GLU A 37 68.13 -5.74 -18.55
N VAL A 38 68.04 -4.52 -19.10
CA VAL A 38 68.19 -3.30 -18.33
C VAL A 38 67.03 -3.28 -17.33
N PRO A 39 67.28 -3.25 -16.00
CA PRO A 39 66.23 -3.32 -15.01
C PRO A 39 65.17 -2.25 -15.28
N ALA A 40 63.90 -2.67 -15.37
CA ALA A 40 62.81 -1.77 -15.71
C ALA A 40 62.74 -0.61 -14.72
N GLU A 41 62.74 0.62 -15.25
CA GLU A 41 62.70 1.84 -14.44
C GLU A 41 61.39 1.88 -13.64
N LYS A 42 61.48 1.90 -12.31
CA LYS A 42 60.31 2.05 -11.44
C LYS A 42 59.92 3.52 -11.28
N LYS A 43 58.61 3.78 -11.24
CA LYS A 43 58.01 5.12 -11.06
C LYS A 43 56.86 5.06 -10.08
N ASN A 44 56.67 6.19 -9.39
CA ASN A 44 55.49 6.42 -8.56
C ASN A 44 54.33 6.87 -9.44
N PHE A 45 53.22 6.14 -9.39
CA PHE A 45 51.97 6.44 -10.06
C PHE A 45 50.99 7.03 -9.05
N ALA A 46 50.36 8.14 -9.43
CA ALA A 46 49.34 8.86 -8.67
C ALA A 46 47.99 8.74 -9.41
N ILE A 47 47.09 7.90 -8.90
CA ILE A 47 45.74 7.76 -9.44
C ILE A 47 44.75 8.47 -8.53
N THR A 48 43.95 9.37 -9.08
CA THR A 48 42.85 10.06 -8.37
C THR A 48 41.53 9.48 -8.84
N VAL A 49 40.67 9.03 -7.92
CA VAL A 49 39.31 8.56 -8.21
C VAL A 49 38.31 9.57 -7.67
N VAL A 50 37.43 10.05 -8.54
CA VAL A 50 36.35 11.01 -8.23
C VAL A 50 35.00 10.48 -8.68
N ASP A 51 33.92 11.02 -8.11
CA ASP A 51 32.56 10.82 -8.61
C ASP A 51 32.26 11.73 -9.81
N GLN A 52 31.07 11.60 -10.40
CA GLN A 52 30.64 12.44 -11.52
C GLN A 52 30.49 13.94 -11.20
N ASN A 53 30.57 14.33 -9.92
CA ASN A 53 30.56 15.71 -9.44
C ASN A 53 31.96 16.23 -9.11
N GLY A 54 33.00 15.39 -9.25
CA GLY A 54 34.39 15.70 -8.89
C GLY A 54 34.73 15.51 -7.41
N ALA A 55 33.83 14.93 -6.59
CA ALA A 55 34.12 14.61 -5.19
C ALA A 55 35.01 13.35 -5.10
N PRO A 56 36.00 13.28 -4.18
CA PRO A 56 36.90 12.14 -4.06
C PRO A 56 36.14 10.87 -3.62
N VAL A 57 36.54 9.72 -4.14
CA VAL A 57 35.96 8.41 -3.78
C VAL A 57 36.95 7.59 -2.96
N GLU A 58 36.66 7.42 -1.68
CA GLU A 58 37.43 6.57 -0.76
C GLU A 58 37.06 5.08 -0.91
N GLY A 59 38.03 4.18 -0.71
CA GLY A 59 37.78 2.74 -0.66
C GLY A 59 37.67 2.02 -2.01
N ALA A 60 37.86 2.72 -3.13
CA ALA A 60 37.93 2.10 -4.46
C ALA A 60 39.23 1.31 -4.58
N LYS A 61 39.18 0.04 -5.01
CA LYS A 61 40.40 -0.75 -5.26
C LYS A 61 40.79 -0.62 -6.72
N ILE A 62 42.08 -0.47 -6.95
CA ILE A 62 42.66 -0.25 -8.28
C ILE A 62 43.65 -1.39 -8.53
N HIS A 63 43.41 -2.18 -9.56
CA HIS A 63 44.25 -3.31 -9.99
C HIS A 63 44.96 -2.96 -11.29
N PHE A 64 46.28 -3.19 -11.35
CA PHE A 64 47.13 -2.88 -12.50
C PHE A 64 47.56 -4.17 -13.20
N TYR A 65 47.08 -4.40 -14.41
CA TYR A 65 47.42 -5.56 -15.23
C TYR A 65 48.34 -5.18 -16.40
N ASP A 66 49.29 -6.05 -16.74
CA ASP A 66 50.07 -5.92 -17.96
C ASP A 66 49.27 -6.32 -19.22
N ALA A 67 49.95 -6.29 -20.38
CA ALA A 67 49.36 -6.72 -21.66
C ALA A 67 49.05 -8.23 -21.73
N SER A 68 49.55 -9.03 -20.78
CA SER A 68 49.26 -10.46 -20.62
C SER A 68 48.23 -10.74 -19.53
N VAL A 69 47.52 -9.71 -19.06
CA VAL A 69 46.50 -9.79 -17.99
C VAL A 69 47.08 -10.34 -16.67
N THR A 70 48.37 -10.14 -16.44
CA THR A 70 49.03 -10.47 -15.16
C THR A 70 49.02 -9.23 -14.26
N GLU A 71 48.47 -9.38 -13.07
CA GLU A 71 48.44 -8.32 -12.06
C GLU A 71 49.88 -7.99 -11.58
N LYS A 72 50.28 -6.72 -11.67
CA LYS A 72 51.58 -6.22 -11.19
C LYS A 72 51.48 -5.48 -9.86
N GLY A 73 50.29 -5.07 -9.47
CA GLY A 73 50.02 -4.48 -8.17
C GLY A 73 48.57 -4.04 -8.02
N ASN A 74 48.18 -3.79 -6.79
CA ASN A 74 46.91 -3.15 -6.45
C ASN A 74 47.08 -2.18 -5.27
N ALA A 75 46.13 -1.27 -5.14
CA ALA A 75 46.03 -0.33 -4.04
C ALA A 75 44.57 0.11 -3.82
N THR A 76 44.29 0.77 -2.71
CA THR A 76 42.96 1.29 -2.39
C THR A 76 43.02 2.79 -2.16
N THR A 77 42.04 3.54 -2.67
CA THR A 77 41.98 5.00 -2.49
C THR A 77 41.76 5.40 -1.05
N ASN A 78 42.49 6.40 -0.60
CA ASN A 78 42.29 7.04 0.71
C ASN A 78 41.11 8.03 0.70
N ALA A 79 40.84 8.69 1.83
CA ALA A 79 39.83 9.74 1.99
C ALA A 79 39.94 10.93 1.00
N ALA A 80 41.10 11.14 0.37
CA ALA A 80 41.28 12.16 -0.68
C ALA A 80 41.04 11.60 -2.10
N GLY A 81 40.60 10.35 -2.24
CA GLY A 81 40.42 9.66 -3.51
C GLY A 81 41.73 9.24 -4.18
N ILE A 82 42.86 9.31 -3.48
CA ILE A 82 44.20 9.14 -4.09
C ILE A 82 44.79 7.77 -3.76
N VAL A 83 45.38 7.15 -4.78
CA VAL A 83 46.32 6.02 -4.69
C VAL A 83 47.71 6.51 -5.10
N MET A 84 48.73 6.10 -4.33
CA MET A 84 50.14 6.19 -4.70
C MET A 84 50.73 4.77 -4.72
N ILE A 85 51.32 4.35 -5.84
CA ILE A 85 51.93 3.02 -5.98
C ILE A 85 53.23 3.08 -6.82
N GLU A 86 54.24 2.30 -6.45
CA GLU A 86 55.49 2.19 -7.22
C GLU A 86 55.44 0.95 -8.14
N LEU A 87 55.45 1.17 -9.45
CA LEU A 87 55.40 0.13 -10.49
C LEU A 87 56.44 0.43 -11.59
N GLU A 88 56.62 -0.49 -12.54
CA GLU A 88 57.51 -0.29 -13.69
C GLU A 88 56.91 0.74 -14.68
N ALA A 89 57.76 1.45 -15.43
CA ALA A 89 57.34 2.53 -16.34
C ALA A 89 56.68 2.05 -17.65
N VAL A 90 55.93 0.94 -17.62
CA VAL A 90 55.26 0.31 -18.78
C VAL A 90 53.79 0.76 -18.91
N ALA A 91 53.09 0.27 -19.94
CA ALA A 91 51.66 0.48 -20.10
C ALA A 91 50.86 -0.55 -19.28
N TYR A 92 49.74 -0.11 -18.70
CA TYR A 92 48.86 -0.94 -17.87
C TYR A 92 47.40 -0.88 -18.32
N ASN A 93 46.69 -2.00 -18.12
CA ASN A 93 45.24 -2.03 -18.05
C ASN A 93 44.84 -1.93 -16.58
N ILE A 94 44.11 -0.87 -16.22
CA ILE A 94 43.62 -0.63 -14.87
C ILE A 94 42.18 -1.12 -14.78
N VAL A 95 41.87 -1.94 -13.77
CA VAL A 95 40.49 -2.29 -13.38
C VAL A 95 40.21 -1.66 -12.02
N VAL A 96 39.01 -1.12 -11.83
CA VAL A 96 38.60 -0.48 -10.58
C VAL A 96 37.39 -1.17 -9.96
N ASP A 97 37.56 -1.78 -8.78
CA ASP A 97 36.46 -2.23 -7.94
C ASP A 97 35.84 -0.99 -7.28
N ALA A 98 34.66 -0.60 -7.75
CA ALA A 98 33.92 0.52 -7.18
C ALA A 98 33.40 0.18 -5.76
N PRO A 99 33.51 1.10 -4.78
CA PRO A 99 33.01 0.87 -3.43
C PRO A 99 31.47 0.97 -3.39
N THR A 100 30.87 0.55 -2.27
CA THR A 100 29.42 0.61 -2.07
C THR A 100 28.88 2.03 -2.31
N GLY A 101 27.81 2.12 -3.11
CA GLY A 101 27.24 3.41 -3.52
C GLY A 101 27.74 3.93 -4.88
N TYR A 102 28.58 3.17 -5.59
CA TYR A 102 29.06 3.46 -6.95
C TYR A 102 28.75 2.31 -7.91
N THR A 103 28.64 2.60 -9.21
CA THR A 103 28.44 1.56 -10.25
C THR A 103 29.73 0.80 -10.49
N ALA A 104 29.63 -0.52 -10.67
CA ALA A 104 30.76 -1.44 -10.72
C ALA A 104 31.69 -1.28 -11.94
N GLU A 105 32.90 -1.84 -11.77
CA GLU A 105 33.94 -2.18 -12.75
C GLU A 105 34.01 -1.35 -14.04
N ALA A 106 34.95 -0.41 -14.06
CA ALA A 106 35.42 0.23 -15.28
C ALA A 106 36.88 -0.15 -15.56
N SER A 107 37.20 -0.36 -16.84
CA SER A 107 38.55 -0.67 -17.33
C SER A 107 39.13 0.53 -18.08
N TYR A 108 40.38 0.86 -17.79
CA TYR A 108 41.09 2.01 -18.33
C TYR A 108 42.48 1.61 -18.82
N SER A 109 42.95 2.21 -19.92
CA SER A 109 44.34 2.06 -20.37
C SER A 109 45.19 3.21 -19.85
N LEU A 110 46.27 2.88 -19.13
CA LEU A 110 47.30 3.82 -18.70
C LEU A 110 48.52 3.69 -19.64
N PRO A 111 48.82 4.69 -20.49
CA PRO A 111 49.93 4.63 -21.42
C PRO A 111 51.29 4.65 -20.71
N ALA A 112 52.28 3.95 -21.28
CA ALA A 112 53.65 3.94 -20.76
C ALA A 112 54.20 5.36 -20.53
N GLY A 113 54.86 5.57 -19.39
CA GLY A 113 55.36 6.88 -18.96
C GLY A 113 54.32 7.82 -18.33
N THR A 114 53.02 7.48 -18.32
CA THR A 114 51.97 8.29 -17.67
C THR A 114 51.94 7.98 -16.17
N THR A 115 52.41 8.90 -15.32
CA THR A 115 52.44 8.72 -13.86
C THR A 115 51.26 9.35 -13.11
N VAL A 116 50.37 10.08 -13.79
CA VAL A 116 49.20 10.73 -13.18
C VAL A 116 47.95 10.45 -14.00
N MET A 117 46.87 10.01 -13.35
CA MET A 117 45.58 9.75 -13.99
C MET A 117 44.41 10.10 -13.07
N THR A 118 43.33 10.60 -13.66
CA THR A 118 42.03 10.75 -12.97
C THR A 118 41.03 9.75 -13.53
N ILE A 119 40.32 9.06 -12.64
CA ILE A 119 39.26 8.10 -12.93
C ILE A 119 37.96 8.67 -12.38
N THR A 120 36.89 8.64 -13.17
CA THR A 120 35.56 9.07 -12.75
C THR A 120 34.64 7.87 -12.64
N LEU A 121 34.15 7.60 -11.43
CA LEU A 121 33.10 6.62 -11.17
C LEU A 121 31.72 7.30 -11.19
N GLN A 122 30.70 6.59 -11.64
CA GLN A 122 29.31 7.03 -11.47
C GLN A 122 28.80 6.56 -10.11
N LYS A 123 28.19 7.45 -9.34
CA LYS A 123 27.45 7.07 -8.14
C LYS A 123 26.29 6.15 -8.55
N ALA A 124 26.11 5.05 -7.83
CA ALA A 124 25.01 4.14 -8.06
C ALA A 124 23.69 4.89 -7.84
N ASP A 125 22.72 4.64 -8.71
CA ASP A 125 21.37 5.17 -8.52
C ASP A 125 20.68 4.39 -7.39
N THR A 126 20.82 4.87 -6.15
CA THR A 126 20.23 4.26 -4.96
C THR A 126 18.75 4.57 -4.79
N ARG A 127 18.10 5.17 -5.78
CA ARG A 127 16.66 5.48 -5.74
C ARG A 127 15.84 4.17 -5.73
N PRO A 128 14.85 4.03 -4.84
CA PRO A 128 13.95 2.88 -4.86
C PRO A 128 13.20 2.76 -6.20
N VAL A 129 13.04 1.52 -6.65
CA VAL A 129 12.24 1.17 -7.84
C VAL A 129 10.95 0.53 -7.35
N TYR A 130 9.83 1.23 -7.53
CA TYR A 130 8.50 0.72 -7.22
C TYR A 130 7.93 -0.01 -8.43
N THR A 131 7.30 -1.15 -8.18
CA THR A 131 6.52 -1.89 -9.17
C THR A 131 5.04 -1.57 -8.95
N VAL A 132 4.42 -0.86 -9.90
CA VAL A 132 3.00 -0.50 -9.86
C VAL A 132 2.25 -1.44 -10.80
N THR A 133 1.32 -2.23 -10.26
CA THR A 133 0.46 -3.13 -11.02
C THR A 133 -0.98 -2.60 -10.98
N VAL A 134 -1.60 -2.45 -12.15
CA VAL A 134 -2.96 -1.95 -12.31
C VAL A 134 -3.84 -3.04 -12.94
N LYS A 135 -4.94 -3.36 -12.27
CA LYS A 135 -5.94 -4.34 -12.69
C LYS A 135 -7.32 -3.73 -12.66
N ASP A 136 -8.28 -4.35 -13.33
CA ASP A 136 -9.69 -4.04 -13.11
C ASP A 136 -10.28 -4.81 -11.92
N MET A 137 -11.56 -4.59 -11.62
CA MET A 137 -12.27 -5.27 -10.52
C MET A 137 -12.44 -6.80 -10.69
N TYR A 138 -12.16 -7.35 -11.87
CA TYR A 138 -12.17 -8.79 -12.15
C TYR A 138 -10.77 -9.41 -12.04
N GLY A 139 -9.75 -8.57 -11.89
CA GLY A 139 -8.34 -8.96 -11.80
C GLY A 139 -7.61 -8.95 -13.14
N ASP A 140 -8.26 -8.51 -14.22
CA ASP A 140 -7.64 -8.44 -15.54
C ASP A 140 -6.68 -7.24 -15.63
N PRO A 141 -5.47 -7.42 -16.19
CA PRO A 141 -4.44 -6.37 -16.23
C PRO A 141 -4.77 -5.24 -17.20
N ILE A 142 -4.53 -3.98 -16.78
CA ILE A 142 -4.81 -2.80 -17.62
C ILE A 142 -3.50 -2.25 -18.21
N ALA A 143 -3.29 -2.49 -19.50
CA ALA A 143 -2.12 -2.03 -20.26
C ALA A 143 -2.28 -0.60 -20.81
N GLY A 144 -1.16 0.11 -20.99
CA GLY A 144 -1.10 1.43 -21.63
C GLY A 144 -1.40 2.64 -20.73
N LEU A 145 -1.57 2.44 -19.42
CA LEU A 145 -1.76 3.54 -18.46
C LEU A 145 -0.43 4.21 -18.14
N ASP A 146 -0.37 5.54 -18.26
CA ASP A 146 0.76 6.33 -17.79
C ASP A 146 0.77 6.34 -16.26
N ILE A 147 1.84 5.83 -15.64
CA ILE A 147 2.01 5.85 -14.19
C ILE A 147 2.86 7.06 -13.81
N GLN A 148 2.29 8.01 -13.09
CA GLN A 148 3.04 9.10 -12.49
C GLN A 148 3.05 8.93 -10.97
N MET A 149 4.24 8.84 -10.38
CA MET A 149 4.42 8.82 -8.93
C MET A 149 4.88 10.19 -8.45
N CYS A 150 4.19 10.74 -7.45
CA CYS A 150 4.47 12.05 -6.89
C CYS A 150 4.74 11.95 -5.39
N VAL A 151 5.68 12.76 -4.90
CA VAL A 151 5.83 13.03 -3.46
C VAL A 151 4.79 14.07 -3.01
N PRO A 152 4.38 14.12 -1.72
CA PRO A 152 3.40 15.09 -1.22
C PRO A 152 3.72 16.55 -1.53
N GLU A 153 5.00 16.90 -1.62
CA GLU A 153 5.53 18.24 -1.94
C GLU A 153 5.39 18.61 -3.43
N GLY A 154 4.88 17.69 -4.27
CA GLY A 154 4.52 17.95 -5.67
C GLY A 154 5.58 17.61 -6.71
N ASN A 155 6.75 17.09 -6.33
CA ASN A 155 7.70 16.54 -7.31
C ASN A 155 7.19 15.20 -7.84
N CYS A 156 6.98 15.12 -9.15
CA CYS A 156 6.45 13.93 -9.81
C CYS A 156 7.45 13.31 -10.80
N VAL A 157 7.54 11.99 -10.82
CA VAL A 157 8.25 11.18 -11.82
C VAL A 157 7.23 10.47 -12.68
N LEU A 158 7.31 10.67 -14.00
CA LEU A 158 6.56 9.89 -14.97
C LEU A 158 7.33 8.59 -15.23
N GLY A 159 6.73 7.46 -14.88
CA GLY A 159 7.20 6.12 -15.22
C GLY A 159 6.83 5.72 -16.65
N PRO A 160 7.23 4.52 -17.09
CA PRO A 160 6.73 3.94 -18.33
C PRO A 160 5.23 3.63 -18.21
N THR A 161 4.57 3.49 -19.36
CA THR A 161 3.20 2.94 -19.42
C THR A 161 3.15 1.53 -18.84
N THR A 162 2.00 1.13 -18.29
CA THR A 162 1.77 -0.27 -17.90
C THR A 162 1.89 -1.20 -19.12
N ASP A 163 2.57 -2.33 -18.92
CA ASP A 163 2.75 -3.35 -19.94
C ASP A 163 1.51 -4.27 -20.08
N ALA A 164 1.62 -5.32 -20.91
CA ALA A 164 0.55 -6.30 -21.12
C ALA A 164 0.15 -7.11 -19.85
N THR A 165 0.94 -7.03 -18.77
CA THR A 165 0.62 -7.58 -17.44
C THR A 165 0.07 -6.53 -16.48
N GLY A 166 -0.23 -5.32 -16.98
CA GLY A 166 -0.71 -4.20 -16.17
C GLY A 166 0.38 -3.57 -15.30
N THR A 167 1.66 -3.88 -15.55
CA THR A 167 2.76 -3.53 -14.64
C THR A 167 3.63 -2.42 -15.22
N SER A 168 4.04 -1.49 -14.36
CA SER A 168 5.04 -0.45 -14.62
C SER A 168 6.10 -0.44 -13.52
N LYS A 169 7.32 0.01 -13.84
CA LYS A 169 8.42 0.17 -12.88
C LYS A 169 8.90 1.60 -12.86
N VAL A 170 8.85 2.24 -11.70
CA VAL A 170 9.14 3.68 -11.53
C VAL A 170 10.25 3.87 -10.51
N THR A 171 11.32 4.56 -10.92
CA THR A 171 12.44 4.93 -10.04
C THR A 171 12.19 6.32 -9.46
N VAL A 172 12.03 6.44 -8.15
CA VAL A 172 11.62 7.69 -7.47
C VAL A 172 12.62 8.10 -6.37
N PRO A 173 12.71 9.38 -5.98
CA PRO A 173 13.50 9.79 -4.81
C PRO A 173 12.95 9.13 -3.55
N ALA A 174 13.82 8.62 -2.67
CA ALA A 174 13.40 8.00 -1.41
C ALA A 174 12.77 9.02 -0.44
N VAL A 175 11.48 8.83 -0.12
CA VAL A 175 10.69 9.57 0.85
C VAL A 175 9.65 8.66 1.52
N ASP A 176 9.18 9.07 2.70
CA ASP A 176 8.25 8.34 3.59
C ASP A 176 6.89 7.97 2.94
N SER A 177 6.44 8.72 1.93
CA SER A 177 5.15 8.49 1.26
C SER A 177 5.09 9.03 -0.17
N TYR A 178 4.23 8.43 -0.98
CA TYR A 178 3.96 8.83 -2.37
C TYR A 178 2.46 8.79 -2.65
N TYR A 179 2.07 9.41 -3.76
CA TYR A 179 0.80 9.10 -4.41
C TYR A 179 0.98 8.80 -5.91
N VAL A 180 0.15 7.91 -6.43
CA VAL A 180 0.06 7.59 -7.87
C VAL A 180 -1.06 8.42 -8.50
N THR A 181 -0.78 8.95 -9.69
CA THR A 181 -1.75 9.59 -10.60
C THR A 181 -1.64 8.97 -12.00
N PHE A 182 -2.66 9.22 -12.82
CA PHE A 182 -2.79 8.67 -14.17
C PHE A 182 -2.96 9.81 -15.20
N PRO A 183 -1.86 10.38 -15.74
CA PRO A 183 -1.92 11.53 -16.65
C PRO A 183 -2.75 11.30 -17.91
N ASN A 184 -2.78 10.07 -18.44
CA ASN A 184 -3.59 9.69 -19.60
C ASN A 184 -4.96 9.09 -19.26
N SER A 185 -5.42 9.18 -17.99
CA SER A 185 -6.73 8.69 -17.54
C SER A 185 -7.91 9.13 -18.43
N ALA A 186 -7.85 10.30 -19.06
CA ALA A 186 -8.87 10.76 -20.01
C ALA A 186 -9.07 9.85 -21.24
N ALA A 187 -8.06 9.07 -21.64
CA ALA A 187 -8.19 8.05 -22.70
C ALA A 187 -8.94 6.80 -22.22
N PHE A 188 -8.89 6.53 -20.92
CA PHE A 188 -9.45 5.34 -20.25
C PHE A 188 -10.75 5.62 -19.49
N SER A 189 -11.12 6.89 -19.27
CA SER A 189 -12.25 7.31 -18.43
C SER A 189 -13.63 6.87 -18.93
N LYS A 190 -13.74 6.46 -20.20
CA LYS A 190 -14.93 5.79 -20.75
C LYS A 190 -15.07 4.33 -20.34
N GLN A 191 -13.97 3.70 -19.92
CA GLN A 191 -13.91 2.29 -19.53
C GLN A 191 -13.76 2.14 -18.01
N TYR A 192 -13.06 3.07 -17.34
CA TYR A 192 -12.72 2.96 -15.93
C TYR A 192 -12.95 4.26 -15.16
N LEU A 193 -13.28 4.12 -13.87
CA LEU A 193 -13.32 5.19 -12.89
C LEU A 193 -11.93 5.35 -12.24
N PHE A 194 -11.49 6.60 -12.10
CA PHE A 194 -10.21 6.97 -11.50
C PHE A 194 -10.43 7.85 -10.27
N GLU A 195 -9.70 7.59 -9.19
CA GLU A 195 -9.44 8.59 -8.16
C GLU A 195 -8.33 9.55 -8.62
N GLU A 196 -8.30 10.76 -8.06
CA GLU A 196 -7.28 11.77 -8.39
C GLU A 196 -5.88 11.35 -7.92
N LYS A 197 -5.80 10.69 -6.76
CA LYS A 197 -4.55 10.32 -6.07
C LYS A 197 -4.75 9.05 -5.23
N TYR A 198 -3.87 8.07 -5.41
CA TYR A 198 -3.81 6.85 -4.59
C TYR A 198 -2.57 6.93 -3.71
N TYR A 199 -2.71 6.94 -2.38
CA TYR A 199 -1.60 7.18 -1.44
C TYR A 199 -0.99 5.87 -0.91
N PHE A 200 0.35 5.86 -0.76
CA PHE A 200 1.13 4.70 -0.30
C PHE A 200 2.25 5.12 0.66
N GLU A 201 2.53 4.30 1.66
CA GLU A 201 3.65 4.46 2.60
C GLU A 201 4.89 3.71 2.10
N GLU A 202 6.09 4.20 2.45
CA GLU A 202 7.40 3.81 1.89
C GLU A 202 7.69 2.30 1.85
N ASN A 203 7.14 1.53 2.80
CA ASN A 203 7.45 0.12 3.05
C ASN A 203 7.05 -0.85 1.91
N ALA A 204 6.23 -0.42 0.94
CA ALA A 204 5.71 -1.28 -0.13
C ALA A 204 6.38 -0.99 -1.49
N GLN A 205 7.45 -1.73 -1.83
CA GLN A 205 8.06 -1.70 -3.18
C GLN A 205 7.13 -2.23 -4.29
N THR A 206 5.99 -2.83 -3.94
CA THR A 206 4.94 -3.26 -4.86
C THR A 206 3.64 -2.56 -4.49
N ILE A 207 3.05 -1.88 -5.46
CA ILE A 207 1.79 -1.13 -5.36
C ILE A 207 0.78 -1.82 -6.27
N GLU A 208 -0.38 -2.21 -5.74
CA GLU A 208 -1.49 -2.75 -6.54
C GLU A 208 -2.67 -1.78 -6.52
N ILE A 209 -3.19 -1.43 -7.70
CA ILE A 209 -4.32 -0.52 -7.89
C ILE A 209 -5.42 -1.25 -8.66
N THR A 210 -6.63 -1.27 -8.10
CA THR A 210 -7.82 -1.84 -8.74
C THR A 210 -8.69 -0.70 -9.28
N LEU A 211 -8.95 -0.68 -10.59
CA LEU A 211 -9.87 0.25 -11.23
C LEU A 211 -11.25 -0.40 -11.45
N TYR A 212 -12.30 0.39 -11.25
CA TYR A 212 -13.69 -0.06 -11.45
C TYR A 212 -14.21 0.37 -12.81
N PRO A 213 -15.03 -0.45 -13.50
CA PRO A 213 -15.57 -0.12 -14.80
C PRO A 213 -16.51 1.10 -14.71
N ASN A 214 -16.39 2.01 -15.68
CA ASN A 214 -17.30 3.14 -15.80
C ASN A 214 -18.57 2.72 -16.56
N ASN A 215 -19.61 2.38 -15.80
CA ASN A 215 -20.87 1.86 -16.35
C ASN A 215 -21.83 2.93 -16.91
N THR A 216 -21.42 4.21 -17.04
CA THR A 216 -22.25 5.26 -17.67
C THR A 216 -22.10 5.22 -19.21
N PRO A 217 -23.15 4.89 -20.01
CA PRO A 217 -23.02 4.76 -21.47
C PRO A 217 -22.79 6.08 -22.22
N ASP A 218 -23.04 7.21 -21.56
CA ASP A 218 -23.14 8.56 -22.14
C ASP A 218 -22.10 9.56 -21.62
N GLY A 219 -21.31 9.19 -20.60
CA GLY A 219 -20.22 10.02 -20.06
C GLY A 219 -20.67 11.25 -19.27
N THR A 220 -21.97 11.43 -19.05
CA THR A 220 -22.50 12.38 -18.07
C THR A 220 -22.32 11.79 -16.67
N ALA A 221 -21.30 12.26 -15.96
CA ALA A 221 -20.95 11.81 -14.62
C ALA A 221 -21.93 12.32 -13.53
N GLU A 222 -23.18 11.89 -13.59
CA GLU A 222 -24.01 11.79 -12.40
C GLU A 222 -23.79 10.41 -11.76
N ARG A 223 -23.44 10.38 -10.48
CA ARG A 223 -23.47 9.15 -9.68
C ARG A 223 -24.89 8.92 -9.16
N PRO A 224 -25.67 8.03 -9.79
CA PRO A 224 -26.52 7.16 -9.00
C PRO A 224 -26.51 5.71 -9.49
N PHE A 225 -26.31 4.77 -8.56
CA PHE A 225 -26.90 3.44 -8.71
C PHE A 225 -28.41 3.57 -8.48
N VAL A 226 -29.18 3.73 -9.55
CA VAL A 226 -30.65 3.62 -9.48
C VAL A 226 -31.01 2.15 -9.42
N PHE A 227 -31.28 1.64 -8.22
CA PHE A 227 -31.90 0.32 -8.05
C PHE A 227 -33.34 0.35 -8.58
N THR A 228 -33.56 -0.25 -9.75
CA THR A 228 -34.89 -0.34 -10.37
C THR A 228 -35.75 -1.40 -9.70
N GLY A 229 -36.42 -1.03 -8.61
CA GLY A 229 -37.78 -1.45 -8.24
C GLY A 229 -38.12 -2.92 -7.92
N GLU A 230 -37.29 -3.90 -8.28
CA GLU A 230 -37.56 -5.34 -8.10
C GLU A 230 -36.89 -5.87 -6.82
N PRO A 231 -37.62 -6.60 -5.94
CA PRO A 231 -37.06 -7.15 -4.71
C PRO A 231 -36.17 -8.36 -4.99
N TYR A 232 -34.85 -8.21 -4.83
CA TYR A 232 -33.91 -9.33 -4.86
C TYR A 232 -33.94 -10.10 -3.54
N THR A 233 -34.20 -11.41 -3.61
CA THR A 233 -34.10 -12.33 -2.46
C THR A 233 -32.78 -13.10 -2.56
N VAL A 234 -31.93 -13.01 -1.53
CA VAL A 234 -30.68 -13.76 -1.43
C VAL A 234 -30.85 -14.86 -0.39
N THR A 235 -30.93 -16.12 -0.83
CA THR A 235 -31.00 -17.29 0.05
C THR A 235 -29.59 -17.73 0.44
N LEU A 236 -29.22 -17.54 1.71
CA LEU A 236 -27.94 -18.02 2.25
C LEU A 236 -28.05 -19.47 2.73
N PRO A 237 -27.05 -20.33 2.51
CA PRO A 237 -27.04 -21.70 3.02
C PRO A 237 -26.80 -21.73 4.54
N ALA A 238 -27.44 -22.68 5.23
CA ALA A 238 -27.28 -22.85 6.68
C ALA A 238 -25.88 -23.38 7.04
N GLY A 239 -25.07 -22.54 7.67
CA GLY A 239 -23.72 -22.86 8.13
C GLY A 239 -22.98 -21.59 8.58
N SER A 240 -22.07 -21.73 9.53
CA SER A 240 -21.29 -20.61 10.07
C SER A 240 -20.23 -20.14 9.07
N SER A 241 -20.56 -19.13 8.27
CA SER A 241 -19.65 -18.43 7.37
C SER A 241 -19.91 -16.92 7.47
N THR A 242 -18.84 -16.11 7.49
CA THR A 242 -18.94 -14.67 7.28
C THR A 242 -19.22 -14.42 5.80
N TYR A 243 -20.18 -13.53 5.48
CA TYR A 243 -20.55 -13.21 4.10
C TYR A 243 -20.26 -11.73 3.82
N PHE A 244 -19.56 -11.46 2.71
CA PHE A 244 -19.30 -10.12 2.23
C PHE A 244 -20.36 -9.74 1.19
N ILE A 245 -21.05 -8.61 1.39
CA ILE A 245 -21.96 -8.03 0.40
C ILE A 245 -21.60 -6.55 0.25
N GLY A 246 -20.78 -6.24 -0.76
CA GLY A 246 -20.35 -4.87 -1.05
C GLY A 246 -21.41 -4.08 -1.82
N PHE A 247 -21.74 -2.87 -1.35
CA PHE A 247 -22.66 -1.95 -2.00
C PHE A 247 -21.95 -0.65 -2.41
N GLY A 248 -21.09 -0.76 -3.43
CA GLY A 248 -20.34 0.38 -3.98
C GLY A 248 -19.44 1.04 -2.94
N ILE A 249 -19.58 2.36 -2.76
CA ILE A 249 -18.74 3.18 -1.87
C ILE A 249 -18.98 2.98 -0.36
N TYR A 250 -19.83 2.03 0.04
CA TYR A 250 -20.05 1.67 1.44
C TYR A 250 -19.75 0.19 1.67
N ASN A 251 -18.67 -0.09 2.40
CA ASN A 251 -18.38 -1.41 2.96
C ASN A 251 -19.13 -1.55 4.28
N CYS A 252 -20.11 -2.45 4.31
CA CYS A 252 -20.80 -2.85 5.52
C CYS A 252 -20.42 -4.29 5.85
N ASP A 253 -19.60 -4.49 6.87
CA ASP A 253 -19.27 -5.82 7.37
C ASP A 253 -20.42 -6.36 8.23
N PHE A 254 -20.97 -7.51 7.83
CA PHE A 254 -21.99 -8.22 8.60
C PHE A 254 -21.47 -9.58 9.04
N THR A 255 -21.40 -9.78 10.36
CA THR A 255 -21.20 -11.11 10.96
C THR A 255 -22.42 -11.44 11.81
N ALA A 256 -23.34 -12.23 11.27
CA ALA A 256 -24.49 -12.74 12.01
C ALA A 256 -24.13 -14.11 12.61
N THR A 257 -23.94 -14.19 13.93
CA THR A 257 -23.76 -15.47 14.62
C THR A 257 -25.04 -15.82 15.37
N GLY A 258 -26.04 -16.15 14.56
CA GLY A 258 -27.42 -16.35 14.95
C GLY A 258 -28.15 -15.03 15.28
N PHE A 259 -29.40 -14.91 14.86
CA PHE A 259 -30.29 -13.78 15.16
C PHE A 259 -31.75 -14.20 14.91
N VAL A 260 -32.68 -14.13 15.88
CA VAL A 260 -34.08 -14.58 15.65
C VAL A 260 -34.96 -13.44 15.14
N GLY A 261 -35.49 -13.59 13.93
CA GLY A 261 -36.75 -12.97 13.52
C GLY A 261 -36.72 -11.45 13.53
N GLY A 262 -36.02 -10.87 12.56
CA GLY A 262 -36.04 -9.44 12.34
C GLY A 262 -35.64 -9.06 10.92
N LYS A 263 -36.00 -7.83 10.57
CA LYS A 263 -35.69 -7.20 9.29
C LYS A 263 -34.70 -6.07 9.55
N LEU A 264 -33.49 -6.18 9.01
CA LEU A 264 -32.51 -5.10 8.99
C LEU A 264 -32.60 -4.40 7.63
N THR A 265 -32.87 -3.10 7.63
CA THR A 265 -32.99 -2.31 6.40
C THR A 265 -31.89 -1.26 6.37
N CYS A 266 -31.09 -1.24 5.30
CA CYS A 266 -30.05 -0.23 5.08
C CYS A 266 -30.31 0.45 3.73
N GLY A 267 -30.83 1.68 3.75
CA GLY A 267 -31.35 2.33 2.55
C GLY A 267 -32.61 1.61 2.04
N SER A 268 -32.68 1.36 0.73
CA SER A 268 -33.81 0.65 0.08
C SER A 268 -33.73 -0.88 0.16
N LEU A 269 -32.68 -1.45 0.76
CA LEU A 269 -32.48 -2.89 0.82
C LEU A 269 -33.01 -3.47 2.14
N ALA A 270 -33.98 -4.39 2.06
CA ALA A 270 -34.47 -5.16 3.19
C ALA A 270 -33.77 -6.53 3.27
N VAL A 271 -33.22 -6.85 4.44
CA VAL A 271 -32.65 -8.17 4.76
C VAL A 271 -33.42 -8.78 5.92
N THR A 272 -34.00 -9.97 5.73
CA THR A 272 -34.75 -10.71 6.76
C THR A 272 -33.92 -11.91 7.24
N ALA A 273 -33.83 -12.12 8.55
CA ALA A 273 -33.03 -13.20 9.15
C ALA A 273 -33.79 -14.00 10.23
N GLU A 274 -33.46 -15.30 10.36
CA GLU A 274 -34.08 -16.26 11.29
C GLU A 274 -33.01 -17.05 12.12
N ALA A 275 -33.24 -17.23 13.44
CA ALA A 275 -32.48 -18.00 14.48
C ALA A 275 -30.96 -17.68 14.74
N ASN A 276 -30.36 -17.61 15.96
CA ASN A 276 -30.68 -17.01 17.28
C ASN A 276 -29.41 -16.31 17.87
N GLY A 277 -29.37 -15.01 18.26
CA GLY A 277 -28.14 -14.36 18.81
C GLY A 277 -27.91 -12.85 18.58
N THR A 278 -26.71 -12.34 18.94
CA THR A 278 -26.33 -10.91 19.01
C THR A 278 -25.75 -10.37 17.70
N LEU A 279 -26.09 -9.12 17.35
CA LEU A 279 -25.69 -8.46 16.10
C LEU A 279 -24.77 -7.27 16.39
N THR A 280 -23.55 -7.29 15.83
CA THR A 280 -22.55 -6.20 15.98
C THR A 280 -22.25 -5.61 14.61
N ALA A 281 -22.44 -4.31 14.44
CA ALA A 281 -22.02 -3.56 13.25
C ALA A 281 -20.93 -2.55 13.63
N THR A 282 -19.89 -2.45 12.81
CA THR A 282 -18.82 -1.45 12.96
C THR A 282 -18.73 -0.64 11.68
N MET A 283 -18.83 0.68 11.77
CA MET A 283 -18.70 1.58 10.62
C MET A 283 -17.45 2.46 10.78
N PRO A 284 -16.54 2.49 9.79
CA PRO A 284 -15.53 3.54 9.70
C PRO A 284 -16.18 4.84 9.19
N MET A 285 -15.87 5.99 9.81
CA MET A 285 -16.26 7.29 9.28
C MET A 285 -15.36 7.71 8.10
N PRO A 286 -15.91 8.34 7.04
CA PRO A 286 -15.13 8.84 5.92
C PRO A 286 -14.25 10.04 6.30
N ALA A 287 -13.21 10.29 5.50
CA ALA A 287 -12.36 11.48 5.65
C ALA A 287 -13.12 12.79 5.32
N PRO A 288 -12.69 13.95 5.84
CA PRO A 288 -13.39 15.22 5.64
C PRO A 288 -13.37 15.66 4.17
N GLY A 289 -14.54 15.92 3.58
CA GLY A 289 -14.66 16.47 2.22
C GLY A 289 -15.81 15.92 1.38
N ALA A 290 -16.39 14.79 1.75
CA ALA A 290 -17.54 14.22 1.04
C ALA A 290 -18.81 15.06 1.27
N ALA A 291 -19.15 15.92 0.30
CA ALA A 291 -20.39 16.69 0.31
C ALA A 291 -21.60 15.79 0.03
N GLY A 292 -22.22 15.26 1.09
CA GLY A 292 -23.37 14.36 1.00
C GLY A 292 -23.99 14.07 2.36
N ASN A 293 -24.71 15.04 2.93
CA ASN A 293 -25.42 14.89 4.20
C ASN A 293 -26.73 14.09 4.03
N THR A 294 -26.61 12.80 3.67
CA THR A 294 -27.73 11.86 3.66
C THR A 294 -27.74 11.12 5.00
N PRO A 295 -28.78 11.25 5.84
CA PRO A 295 -28.87 10.48 7.09
C PRO A 295 -28.88 8.99 6.81
N VAL A 296 -28.05 8.21 7.52
CA VAL A 296 -28.16 6.76 7.53
C VAL A 296 -29.30 6.40 8.47
N SER A 297 -30.41 5.92 7.90
CA SER A 297 -31.58 5.50 8.66
C SER A 297 -31.56 3.98 8.84
N PHE A 298 -31.75 3.52 10.07
CA PHE A 298 -31.88 2.10 10.40
C PHE A 298 -33.28 1.84 10.94
N VAL A 299 -33.96 0.85 10.38
CA VAL A 299 -35.23 0.34 10.91
C VAL A 299 -34.98 -1.06 11.47
N LEU A 300 -35.33 -1.27 12.74
CA LEU A 300 -35.29 -2.57 13.42
C LEU A 300 -36.70 -2.95 13.89
N GLU A 301 -37.37 -3.81 13.13
CA GLU A 301 -38.65 -4.38 13.52
C GLU A 301 -38.40 -5.63 14.41
N ASN A 302 -38.58 -5.51 15.73
CA ASN A 302 -38.62 -6.66 16.64
C ASN A 302 -40.07 -7.16 16.77
N THR A 303 -40.34 -8.35 16.22
CA THR A 303 -41.67 -8.99 16.25
C THR A 303 -41.84 -10.04 17.37
N GLY A 304 -40.79 -10.25 18.19
CA GLY A 304 -40.80 -11.19 19.30
C GLY A 304 -41.27 -10.59 20.63
N SER A 305 -41.81 -11.44 21.51
CA SER A 305 -42.27 -11.04 22.86
C SER A 305 -41.18 -11.01 23.94
N ALA A 306 -39.93 -11.31 23.58
CA ALA A 306 -38.79 -11.28 24.49
C ALA A 306 -38.00 -9.97 24.36
N ALA A 307 -37.46 -9.48 25.48
CA ALA A 307 -36.60 -8.29 25.48
C ALA A 307 -35.29 -8.58 24.73
N ALA A 308 -35.09 -7.90 23.60
CA ALA A 308 -33.85 -7.94 22.84
C ALA A 308 -32.95 -6.76 23.23
N THR A 309 -31.68 -7.02 23.56
CA THR A 309 -30.67 -5.98 23.76
C THR A 309 -29.90 -5.79 22.45
N VAL A 310 -30.03 -4.61 21.84
CA VAL A 310 -29.23 -4.21 20.68
C VAL A 310 -28.16 -3.24 21.16
N THR A 311 -26.89 -3.56 20.89
CA THR A 311 -25.73 -2.74 21.27
C THR A 311 -25.07 -2.18 20.01
N PHE A 312 -24.98 -0.86 19.92
CA PHE A 312 -24.25 -0.16 18.87
C PHE A 312 -22.92 0.36 19.43
N HIS A 313 -21.81 0.10 18.74
CA HIS A 313 -20.50 0.73 19.02
C HIS A 313 -20.20 1.78 17.94
N ILE A 314 -20.33 3.05 18.29
CA ILE A 314 -20.07 4.15 17.36
C ILE A 314 -18.72 4.79 17.73
N GLN A 315 -17.79 4.82 16.77
CA GLN A 315 -16.51 5.52 16.91
C GLN A 315 -16.52 6.77 16.04
N SER A 316 -16.51 7.94 16.68
CA SER A 316 -16.28 9.22 16.01
C SER A 316 -14.81 9.63 16.14
N LYS A 317 -14.31 10.44 15.20
CA LYS A 317 -12.99 11.06 15.33
C LYS A 317 -13.11 12.25 16.28
N PRO A 318 -12.18 12.45 17.23
CA PRO A 318 -12.20 13.63 18.11
C PRO A 318 -12.28 14.93 17.31
N GLY A 319 -13.24 15.80 17.66
CA GLY A 319 -13.42 17.11 17.04
C GLY A 319 -14.35 17.18 15.82
N THR A 320 -14.98 16.07 15.40
CA THR A 320 -16.01 16.11 14.34
C THR A 320 -17.43 16.10 14.89
N SER A 321 -18.32 16.98 14.40
CA SER A 321 -19.75 16.89 14.68
C SER A 321 -20.35 15.66 14.00
N GLY A 322 -20.78 14.66 14.79
CA GLY A 322 -21.41 13.46 14.27
C GLY A 322 -22.74 13.76 13.56
N ASN A 323 -23.02 13.06 12.46
CA ASN A 323 -24.34 13.08 11.82
C ASN A 323 -25.39 12.42 12.75
N PRO A 324 -26.64 12.92 12.78
CA PRO A 324 -27.69 12.33 13.59
C PRO A 324 -28.06 10.93 13.09
N ILE A 325 -28.25 9.99 14.02
CA ILE A 325 -28.71 8.63 13.71
C ILE A 325 -30.20 8.54 14.03
N ALA A 326 -31.02 8.28 13.02
CA ALA A 326 -32.45 8.05 13.19
C ALA A 326 -32.72 6.56 13.44
N LEU A 327 -33.45 6.27 14.51
CA LEU A 327 -33.85 4.92 14.93
C LEU A 327 -35.33 4.95 15.35
N THR A 328 -36.19 4.38 14.52
CA THR A 328 -37.65 4.33 14.75
C THR A 328 -38.09 3.01 15.36
N ASP A 329 -39.25 3.02 16.04
CA ASP A 329 -39.97 1.84 16.55
C ASP A 329 -39.25 0.94 17.57
N LEU A 330 -38.72 1.54 18.64
CA LEU A 330 -38.29 0.77 19.82
C LEU A 330 -39.48 0.21 20.61
N THR A 331 -39.64 -1.12 20.58
CA THR A 331 -40.53 -1.90 21.47
C THR A 331 -39.82 -2.46 22.70
N ALA A 332 -38.50 -2.31 22.80
CA ALA A 332 -37.65 -2.81 23.89
C ALA A 332 -36.64 -1.75 24.35
N PRO A 333 -36.04 -1.88 25.56
CA PRO A 333 -35.03 -0.95 26.05
C PRO A 333 -33.78 -0.95 25.16
N LEU A 334 -33.43 0.21 24.60
CA LEU A 334 -32.20 0.36 23.82
C LEU A 334 -31.02 0.67 24.75
N THR A 335 -29.88 0.02 24.48
CA THR A 335 -28.60 0.21 25.18
C THR A 335 -27.54 0.67 24.17
N VAL A 336 -27.15 1.94 24.21
CA VAL A 336 -26.12 2.49 23.30
C VAL A 336 -24.81 2.67 24.05
N GLU A 337 -23.70 2.17 23.52
CA GLU A 337 -22.35 2.48 24.00
C GLU A 337 -21.76 3.64 23.17
N VAL A 338 -21.64 4.81 23.79
CA VAL A 338 -21.05 5.99 23.15
C VAL A 338 -19.59 6.13 23.58
N LYS A 339 -18.70 6.29 22.58
CA LYS A 339 -17.28 6.62 22.80
C LYS A 339 -17.04 8.13 22.63
N GLU A 340 -15.97 8.58 23.27
CA GLU A 340 -15.61 9.97 23.57
C GLU A 340 -15.77 10.97 22.41
N GLY A 341 -16.17 12.21 22.75
CA GLY A 341 -16.01 13.38 21.88
C GLY A 341 -17.18 13.76 20.96
N ALA A 342 -18.26 12.99 20.89
CA ALA A 342 -19.45 13.31 20.10
C ALA A 342 -20.67 13.69 20.95
N ALA A 343 -21.40 14.71 20.52
CA ALA A 343 -22.80 14.89 20.92
C ALA A 343 -23.66 13.88 20.16
N PHE A 344 -24.52 13.15 20.86
CA PHE A 344 -25.39 12.14 20.25
C PHE A 344 -26.82 12.67 20.10
N TYR A 345 -27.39 12.48 18.91
CA TYR A 345 -28.76 12.84 18.58
C TYR A 345 -29.53 11.59 18.19
N TYR A 346 -30.60 11.32 18.93
CA TYR A 346 -31.53 10.22 18.69
C TYR A 346 -32.94 10.78 18.50
N THR A 347 -33.73 10.25 17.59
CA THR A 347 -35.13 10.65 17.41
C THR A 347 -36.05 9.47 17.67
N TYR A 348 -36.88 9.56 18.70
CA TYR A 348 -37.91 8.60 19.07
C TYR A 348 -39.27 9.04 18.51
N THR A 349 -40.08 8.11 18.01
CA THR A 349 -41.51 8.37 17.75
C THR A 349 -42.34 7.45 18.66
N ALA A 350 -43.20 8.04 19.47
CA ALA A 350 -43.98 7.32 20.47
C ALA A 350 -45.16 6.55 19.82
N THR A 351 -45.14 5.23 19.92
CA THR A 351 -46.22 4.34 19.44
C THR A 351 -47.33 4.12 20.48
N ALA A 352 -47.06 4.44 21.74
CA ALA A 352 -47.99 4.41 22.86
C ALA A 352 -47.89 5.69 23.69
N ALA A 353 -48.98 6.11 24.35
CA ALA A 353 -48.93 7.19 25.32
C ALA A 353 -48.33 6.70 26.65
N GLY A 354 -47.49 7.52 27.29
CA GLY A 354 -46.78 7.10 28.50
C GLY A 354 -45.74 8.10 28.98
N THR A 355 -44.85 7.65 29.85
CA THR A 355 -43.69 8.42 30.32
C THR A 355 -42.41 7.84 29.72
N LEU A 356 -41.80 8.60 28.81
CA LEU A 356 -40.48 8.31 28.26
C LEU A 356 -39.42 8.71 29.29
N THR A 357 -38.60 7.75 29.72
CA THR A 357 -37.45 7.97 30.60
C THR A 357 -36.18 7.74 29.80
N ALA A 358 -35.26 8.71 29.82
CA ALA A 358 -33.90 8.55 29.31
C ALA A 358 -32.92 8.67 30.46
N SER A 359 -31.96 7.75 30.54
CA SER A 359 -30.99 7.67 31.63
C SER A 359 -29.60 7.28 31.13
N CYS A 360 -28.57 7.77 31.80
CA CYS A 360 -27.17 7.61 31.41
C CYS A 360 -26.33 7.15 32.61
N THR A 361 -25.39 6.24 32.40
CA THR A 361 -24.51 5.74 33.47
C THR A 361 -23.44 6.73 33.92
N ASP A 362 -23.06 7.71 33.10
CA ASP A 362 -22.20 8.82 33.52
C ASP A 362 -23.03 9.99 34.03
N ALA A 363 -22.99 10.21 35.35
CA ALA A 363 -23.69 11.30 36.03
C ALA A 363 -23.27 12.71 35.58
N ARG A 364 -22.22 12.85 34.78
CA ARG A 364 -21.77 14.13 34.18
C ARG A 364 -22.37 14.38 32.79
N SER A 365 -23.06 13.42 32.20
CA SER A 365 -23.68 13.59 30.87
C SER A 365 -25.02 14.32 31.00
N ASN A 366 -25.25 15.33 30.17
CA ASN A 366 -26.53 16.04 30.14
C ASN A 366 -27.47 15.43 29.11
N ILE A 367 -28.68 15.05 29.54
CA ILE A 367 -29.72 14.50 28.68
C ILE A 367 -30.84 15.54 28.51
N THR A 368 -31.08 15.96 27.26
CA THR A 368 -32.21 16.81 26.89
C THR A 368 -33.23 16.00 26.10
N LEU A 369 -34.50 16.08 26.48
CA LEU A 369 -35.64 15.57 25.72
C LEU A 369 -36.39 16.75 25.09
N ASN A 370 -36.55 16.74 23.77
CA ASN A 370 -37.24 17.78 23.01
C ASN A 370 -38.36 17.16 22.17
N ASN A 371 -39.62 17.36 22.56
CA ASN A 371 -40.79 16.89 21.82
C ASN A 371 -41.05 17.83 20.64
N LEU A 372 -40.59 17.43 19.46
CA LEU A 372 -40.68 18.19 18.22
C LEU A 372 -42.14 18.40 17.76
N THR A 373 -43.04 17.46 18.10
CA THR A 373 -44.45 17.52 17.71
C THR A 373 -45.25 18.51 18.56
N SER A 374 -44.99 18.59 19.88
CA SER A 374 -45.74 19.45 20.81
C SER A 374 -44.94 20.63 21.39
N SER A 375 -43.71 20.87 20.92
CA SER A 375 -42.79 21.93 21.37
C SER A 375 -42.52 21.92 22.88
N ARG A 376 -42.59 20.75 23.53
CA ARG A 376 -42.30 20.58 24.95
C ARG A 376 -40.83 20.22 25.18
N TYR A 377 -40.18 20.94 26.07
CA TYR A 377 -38.80 20.70 26.47
C TYR A 377 -38.76 20.08 27.88
N GLY A 378 -38.07 18.95 28.01
CA GLY A 378 -37.69 18.35 29.29
C GLY A 378 -36.17 18.28 29.37
N ASN A 379 -35.57 19.04 30.30
CA ASN A 379 -34.12 19.08 30.45
C ASN A 379 -33.73 18.47 31.80
N ALA A 380 -32.78 17.53 31.82
CA ALA A 380 -32.05 17.26 33.04
C ALA A 380 -31.27 18.53 33.43
N SER A 381 -31.29 18.89 34.71
CA SER A 381 -30.33 19.86 35.25
C SER A 381 -28.99 19.17 35.46
N ASP A 382 -27.89 19.93 35.37
CA ASP A 382 -26.52 19.41 35.46
C ASP A 382 -26.37 18.42 36.64
N GLY A 383 -25.95 17.19 36.32
CA GLY A 383 -25.73 16.13 37.31
C GLY A 383 -26.87 15.10 37.49
N ALA A 384 -28.03 15.30 36.84
CA ALA A 384 -29.12 14.32 36.89
C ALA A 384 -28.92 13.21 35.83
N ALA A 385 -28.55 12.00 36.28
CA ALA A 385 -28.35 10.81 35.47
C ALA A 385 -29.62 10.29 34.74
N SER A 386 -30.78 10.92 34.92
CA SER A 386 -32.00 10.61 34.18
C SER A 386 -32.94 11.81 34.03
N THR A 387 -33.78 11.76 33.00
CA THR A 387 -34.84 12.73 32.71
C THR A 387 -36.07 12.02 32.16
N THR A 388 -37.25 12.59 32.40
CA THR A 388 -38.55 12.00 32.05
C THR A 388 -39.43 12.99 31.30
N MET A 389 -40.18 12.51 30.31
CA MET A 389 -41.14 13.29 29.53
C MET A 389 -42.41 12.48 29.28
N THR A 390 -43.58 13.06 29.55
CA THR A 390 -44.85 12.47 29.10
C THR A 390 -45.01 12.64 27.58
N VAL A 391 -45.30 11.55 26.88
CA VAL A 391 -45.47 11.48 25.42
C VAL A 391 -46.83 10.91 25.07
N ASN A 392 -47.39 11.35 23.94
CA ASN A 392 -48.62 10.85 23.34
C ASN A 392 -48.30 9.98 22.11
N VAL A 393 -49.25 9.17 21.66
CA VAL A 393 -49.12 8.43 20.39
C VAL A 393 -48.89 9.43 19.24
N GLY A 394 -47.82 9.24 18.48
CA GLY A 394 -47.40 10.12 17.38
C GLY A 394 -46.49 11.29 17.77
N ASP A 395 -46.15 11.45 19.06
CA ASP A 395 -45.13 12.44 19.46
C ASP A 395 -43.74 12.01 19.01
N THR A 396 -43.02 12.90 18.32
CA THR A 396 -41.62 12.72 17.95
C THR A 396 -40.74 13.46 18.95
N VAL A 397 -39.91 12.73 19.70
CA VAL A 397 -39.00 13.25 20.74
C VAL A 397 -37.56 13.08 20.30
N GLN A 398 -36.86 14.19 20.15
CA GLN A 398 -35.41 14.21 20.00
C GLN A 398 -34.76 14.09 21.39
N ILE A 399 -33.92 13.07 21.57
CA ILE A 399 -33.07 12.85 22.73
C ILE A 399 -31.67 13.33 22.35
N ILE A 400 -31.15 14.32 23.08
CA ILE A 400 -29.82 14.88 22.88
C ILE A 400 -28.97 14.51 24.10
N ILE A 401 -27.79 13.95 23.87
CA ILE A 401 -26.80 13.69 24.91
C ILE A 401 -25.63 14.62 24.68
N GLY A 402 -25.52 15.63 25.54
CA GLY A 402 -24.33 16.46 25.67
C GLY A 402 -23.29 15.70 26.45
N THR A 403 -22.26 15.20 25.77
CA THR A 403 -21.07 14.64 26.42
C THR A 403 -20.23 15.78 27.01
N VAL A 404 -20.00 15.74 28.32
CA VAL A 404 -19.06 16.66 28.98
C VAL A 404 -17.65 16.10 28.76
N ALA A 405 -16.79 16.89 28.12
CA ALA A 405 -15.42 16.50 27.81
C ALA A 405 -14.63 16.21 29.09
N ALA A 406 -14.22 14.96 29.26
CA ALA A 406 -13.34 14.53 30.34
C ALA A 406 -12.38 13.47 29.81
N GLU A 407 -11.09 13.83 29.73
CA GLU A 407 -10.00 12.98 29.27
C GLU A 407 -9.97 11.67 30.07
N GLY A 408 -10.45 10.57 29.48
CA GLY A 408 -10.51 9.29 30.17
C GLY A 408 -11.53 8.32 29.59
N LYS A 409 -11.03 7.13 29.22
CA LYS A 409 -11.78 6.03 28.59
C LYS A 409 -12.94 5.51 29.46
N ASN A 410 -14.08 6.19 29.41
CA ASN A 410 -15.32 5.77 30.04
C ASN A 410 -16.32 5.40 28.95
N ASN A 411 -16.75 4.14 28.92
CA ASN A 411 -17.86 3.72 28.07
C ASN A 411 -19.15 4.25 28.69
N VAL A 412 -19.86 5.13 27.97
CA VAL A 412 -21.11 5.71 28.43
C VAL A 412 -22.27 4.86 27.92
N THR A 413 -23.13 4.40 28.84
CA THR A 413 -24.32 3.61 28.52
C THR A 413 -25.57 4.46 28.64
N LEU A 414 -26.27 4.65 27.53
CA LEU A 414 -27.63 5.21 27.51
C LEU A 414 -28.65 4.08 27.66
N THR A 415 -29.61 4.24 28.56
CA THR A 415 -30.82 3.42 28.64
C THR A 415 -32.06 4.30 28.45
N VAL A 416 -32.82 4.03 27.39
CA VAL A 416 -34.13 4.66 27.13
C VAL A 416 -35.24 3.65 27.41
N THR A 417 -36.27 4.06 28.14
CA THR A 417 -37.40 3.22 28.53
C THR A 417 -38.70 4.02 28.45
N LEU A 418 -39.66 3.55 27.63
CA LEU A 418 -41.03 4.06 27.67
C LEU A 418 -41.83 3.22 28.68
N SER A 419 -42.32 3.86 29.74
CA SER A 419 -43.35 3.29 30.61
C SER A 419 -44.71 3.71 30.09
N VAL A 420 -45.40 2.79 29.42
CA VAL A 420 -46.82 2.95 29.04
C VAL A 420 -47.68 2.98 30.31
N ALA A 421 -48.70 3.83 30.33
CA ALA A 421 -49.61 4.01 31.47
C ALA A 421 -50.72 2.94 31.53
#